data_AF-A0A1S3LYG5-F1
#
_entry.id   AF-A0A1S3LYG5-F1
#
_cell.length_a   1.000
_cell.length_b   1.000
_cell.length_c   1.000
_cell.angle_alpha   90.00
_cell.angle_beta   90.00
_cell.angle_gamma   90.00
#
_symmetry.space_group_name_H-M   'P 1'
#
loop_
_entity.id
_entity.type
_entity.pdbx_description
1 polymer ?
#
loop_
_entity_poly.entity_id
_entity_poly.type
_entity_poly.pdbx_seq_one_letter_code
_entity_poly.pdbx_strand_id
1 'polypeptide(L)'
;MREEVEQKSHRMKKKIEEMSKEISCLSDTIRAIQEELGAEDISFLQNYTATVKRAKCTLPDPQLVSGALIDVAKHLGNLKFRVWEKMQEIVQYSPMILDPNTGHPGLLLSDDLTSMRCIGVTQKLPDNPERFDKSDLALGSGQGH
;
A
#
# COMPACT_ATOMS: atom_id res chain seq x y z
N MET A 1 3.21 2.31 -0.97
CA MET A 1 3.66 1.21 -0.09
C MET A 1 5.11 0.82 -0.30
N ARG A 2 5.52 0.31 -1.49
CA ARG A 2 6.89 -0.22 -1.71
C ARG A 2 8.01 0.73 -1.26
N GLU A 3 7.98 1.98 -1.72
CA GLU A 3 8.97 3.00 -1.37
C GLU A 3 9.04 3.28 0.14
N GLU A 4 7.90 3.34 0.84
CA GLU A 4 7.87 3.57 2.29
C GLU A 4 8.47 2.39 3.07
N VAL A 5 8.18 1.17 2.63
CA VAL A 5 8.75 -0.05 3.21
C VAL A 5 10.27 -0.08 3.02
N GLU A 6 10.75 0.24 1.82
CA GLU A 6 12.18 0.30 1.51
C GLU A 6 12.88 1.39 2.34
N GLN A 7 12.30 2.59 2.41
CA GLN A 7 12.85 3.69 3.21
C GLN A 7 12.94 3.32 4.69
N LYS A 8 11.89 2.72 5.27
CA LYS A 8 11.86 2.31 6.68
C LYS A 8 12.81 1.16 6.96
N SER A 9 12.89 0.18 6.06
CA SER A 9 13.86 -0.93 6.13
C SER A 9 15.30 -0.42 6.13
N HIS A 10 15.63 0.53 5.23
CA HIS A 10 16.96 1.13 5.17
C HIS A 10 17.33 1.86 6.47
N ARG A 11 16.40 2.65 7.03
CA ARG A 11 16.60 3.31 8.33
C ARG A 11 16.87 2.31 9.45
N MET A 12 16.10 1.21 9.49
CA MET A 12 16.28 0.15 10.49
C MET A 12 17.67 -0.50 10.36
N LYS A 13 18.08 -0.84 9.13
CA LYS A 13 19.40 -1.44 8.86
C LYS A 13 20.54 -0.54 9.35
N LYS A 14 20.48 0.76 9.05
CA LYS A 14 21.49 1.73 9.50
C LYS A 14 21.58 1.80 11.02
N LYS A 15 20.44 1.75 11.72
CA LYS A 15 20.43 1.79 13.20
C LYS A 15 21.00 0.51 13.81
N ILE A 16 20.72 -0.66 13.22
CA ILE A 16 21.31 -1.94 13.63
C ILE A 16 22.83 -1.90 13.47
N GLU A 17 23.34 -1.34 12.37
CA GLU A 17 24.77 -1.20 12.13
C GLU A 17 25.44 -0.27 13.15
N GLU A 18 24.80 0.85 13.48
CA GLU A 18 25.27 1.78 14.52
C GLU A 18 25.34 1.11 15.89
N MET A 19 24.28 0.42 16.33
CA MET A 19 24.27 -0.32 17.59
C MET A 19 25.32 -1.45 17.60
N SER A 20 25.49 -2.14 16.47
CA SER A 20 26.50 -3.20 16.37
C SER A 20 27.91 -2.64 16.54
N LYS A 21 28.18 -1.46 15.98
CA LYS A 21 29.46 -0.75 16.15
C LYS A 21 29.68 -0.30 17.60
N GLU A 22 28.65 0.21 18.26
CA GLU A 22 28.70 0.59 19.68
C GLU A 22 29.01 -0.63 20.57
N ILE A 23 28.36 -1.78 20.31
CA ILE A 23 28.61 -3.04 21.02
C ILE A 23 30.05 -3.51 20.81
N SER A 24 30.58 -3.46 19.58
CA SER A 24 31.98 -3.81 19.32
C SER A 24 32.94 -2.89 20.07
N CYS A 25 32.73 -1.57 20.04
CA CYS A 25 33.56 -0.60 20.76
C CYS A 25 33.54 -0.82 22.27
N LEU A 26 32.37 -1.15 22.83
CA LEU A 26 32.24 -1.47 24.25
C LEU A 26 32.96 -2.78 24.60
N SER A 27 32.85 -3.78 23.74
CA SER A 27 33.54 -5.08 23.91
C SER A 27 35.07 -4.90 23.90
N ASP A 28 35.60 -4.08 23.01
CA ASP A 28 37.03 -3.75 22.96
C ASP A 28 37.49 -3.02 24.23
N THR A 29 36.65 -2.12 24.74
CA THR A 29 36.92 -1.41 25.99
C THR A 29 36.97 -2.35 27.19
N ILE A 30 36.03 -3.29 27.28
CA ILE A 30 35.99 -4.31 28.33
C ILE A 30 37.25 -5.19 28.25
N ARG A 31 37.63 -5.63 27.06
CA ARG A 31 38.85 -6.44 26.86
C ARG A 31 40.11 -5.69 27.29
N ALA A 32 40.26 -4.43 26.89
CA ALA A 32 41.42 -3.62 27.29
C ALA A 32 41.52 -3.45 28.81
N ILE A 33 40.37 -3.29 29.49
CA ILE A 33 40.33 -3.22 30.96
C ILE A 33 40.71 -4.57 31.59
N GLN A 34 40.23 -5.70 31.04
CA GLN A 34 40.57 -7.04 31.52
C GLN A 34 42.07 -7.34 31.37
N GLU A 35 42.70 -6.92 30.28
CA GLU A 35 44.14 -7.06 30.05
C GLU A 35 44.96 -6.20 31.03
N GLU A 36 44.56 -4.96 31.27
CA GLU A 36 45.22 -4.08 32.26
C GLU A 36 45.09 -4.63 33.69
N LEU A 37 43.94 -5.21 34.06
CA LEU A 37 43.73 -5.86 35.36
C LEU A 37 44.55 -7.14 35.55
N GLY A 38 44.96 -7.80 34.47
CA GLY A 38 45.79 -9.00 34.50
C GLY A 38 47.31 -8.71 34.45
N ALA A 39 47.72 -7.44 34.37
CA ALA A 39 49.12 -7.05 34.32
C ALA A 39 49.81 -7.11 35.70
N GLU A 40 51.14 -7.13 35.71
CA GLU A 40 51.93 -7.06 36.95
C GLU A 40 51.62 -5.81 37.79
N ASP A 41 51.67 -5.92 39.11
CA ASP A 41 51.19 -4.91 40.07
C ASP A 41 51.72 -3.49 39.80
N ILE A 42 52.99 -3.34 39.45
CA ILE A 42 53.62 -2.03 39.19
C ILE A 42 53.04 -1.41 37.91
N SER A 43 52.85 -2.21 36.86
CA SER A 43 52.30 -1.78 35.57
C SER A 43 50.82 -1.41 35.69
N PHE A 44 50.06 -2.18 36.46
CA PHE A 44 48.66 -1.86 36.79
C PHE A 44 48.54 -0.55 37.56
N LEU A 45 49.33 -0.34 38.60
CA LEU A 45 49.31 0.89 39.41
C LEU A 45 49.67 2.13 38.58
N GLN A 46 50.63 2.02 37.66
CA GLN A 46 50.98 3.12 36.75
C GLN A 46 49.83 3.51 35.83
N ASN A 47 49.00 2.55 35.40
CA ASN A 47 47.94 2.78 34.42
C ASN A 47 46.54 2.93 35.03
N TYR A 48 46.38 2.71 36.34
CA TYR A 48 45.12 2.70 37.08
C TYR A 48 44.22 3.91 36.78
N THR A 49 44.81 5.12 36.73
CA THR A 49 44.04 6.35 36.46
C THR A 49 43.43 6.37 35.06
N ALA A 50 44.13 5.80 34.07
CA ALA A 50 43.62 5.67 32.70
C ALA A 50 42.51 4.61 32.63
N THR A 51 42.69 3.47 33.31
CA THR A 51 41.69 2.40 33.42
C THR A 51 40.38 2.91 34.03
N VAL A 52 40.45 3.65 35.13
CA VAL A 52 39.28 4.23 35.80
C VAL A 52 38.55 5.24 34.91
N LYS A 53 39.28 6.07 34.16
CA LYS A 53 38.67 7.00 33.19
C LYS A 53 37.94 6.26 32.08
N ARG A 54 38.54 5.19 31.55
CA ARG A 54 37.96 4.36 30.48
C ARG A 54 36.71 3.61 30.96
N ALA A 55 36.73 3.12 32.19
CA ALA A 55 35.59 2.44 32.81
C ALA A 55 34.38 3.36 33.07
N LYS A 56 34.62 4.68 33.24
CA LYS A 56 33.57 5.68 33.45
C LYS A 56 32.88 6.16 32.16
N CYS A 57 33.18 5.57 31.01
CA CYS A 57 32.53 5.92 29.75
C CYS A 57 31.00 5.86 29.90
N THR A 58 30.34 6.95 29.56
CA THR A 58 28.87 7.06 29.51
C THR A 58 28.46 6.97 28.04
N LEU A 59 27.74 5.91 27.67
CA LEU A 59 27.16 5.79 26.34
C LEU A 59 25.76 6.44 26.33
N PRO A 60 25.36 7.09 25.22
CA PRO A 60 24.00 7.58 25.08
C PRO A 60 23.01 6.40 25.05
N ASP A 61 21.85 6.59 25.67
CA ASP A 61 20.79 5.57 25.67
C ASP A 61 20.33 5.26 24.23
N PRO A 62 20.04 3.98 23.91
CA PRO A 62 19.48 3.59 22.63
C PRO A 62 18.15 4.33 22.37
N GLN A 63 18.12 5.19 21.36
CA GLN A 63 16.89 5.90 21.00
C GLN A 63 15.88 4.97 20.33
N LEU A 64 14.63 5.00 20.81
CA LEU A 64 13.49 4.36 20.16
C LEU A 64 13.20 5.02 18.81
N VAL A 65 13.07 4.21 17.77
CA VAL A 65 12.77 4.69 16.41
C VAL A 65 11.29 5.06 16.32
N SER A 66 10.98 6.33 16.53
CA SER A 66 9.64 6.87 16.24
C SER A 66 9.35 6.74 14.73
N GLY A 67 8.14 6.27 14.38
CA GLY A 67 7.70 6.15 12.99
C GLY A 67 8.08 4.86 12.26
N ALA A 68 8.39 3.78 12.98
CA ALA A 68 8.67 2.46 12.38
C ALA A 68 7.46 1.81 11.69
N LEU A 69 6.24 2.13 12.13
CA LEU A 69 5.00 1.53 11.61
C LEU A 69 4.63 2.10 10.25
N ILE A 70 4.21 1.25 9.33
CA ILE A 70 3.70 1.64 8.01
C ILE A 70 2.36 2.37 8.18
N ASP A 71 2.18 3.48 7.48
CA ASP A 71 0.91 4.21 7.47
C ASP A 71 -0.08 3.53 6.53
N VAL A 72 -0.76 2.50 7.03
CA VAL A 72 -1.75 1.73 6.27
C VAL A 72 -2.87 2.62 5.75
N ALA A 73 -3.30 3.60 6.54
CA ALA A 73 -4.38 4.52 6.19
C ALA A 73 -3.99 5.40 4.98
N LYS A 74 -2.76 5.92 4.94
CA LYS A 74 -2.24 6.64 3.77
C LYS A 74 -2.28 5.81 2.48
N HIS A 75 -2.04 4.50 2.56
CA HIS A 75 -2.00 3.65 1.36
C HIS A 75 -3.36 3.10 0.94
N LEU A 76 -4.26 2.83 1.88
CA LEU A 76 -5.56 2.23 1.61
C LEU A 76 -6.72 3.23 1.58
N GLY A 77 -6.58 4.36 2.28
CA GLY A 77 -7.65 5.33 2.52
C GLY A 77 -8.26 5.92 1.25
N ASN A 78 -7.52 5.93 0.14
CA ASN A 78 -8.00 6.44 -1.15
C ASN A 78 -7.81 5.45 -2.32
N LEU A 79 -7.73 4.14 -2.03
CA LEU A 79 -7.44 3.15 -3.07
C LEU A 79 -8.55 3.09 -4.13
N LYS A 80 -9.82 3.08 -3.71
CA LYS A 80 -10.98 3.04 -4.63
C LYS A 80 -10.96 4.22 -5.61
N PHE A 81 -10.68 5.42 -5.10
CA PHE A 81 -10.62 6.64 -5.91
C PHE A 81 -9.46 6.62 -6.90
N ARG A 82 -8.26 6.18 -6.48
CA ARG A 82 -7.10 6.07 -7.38
C ARG A 82 -7.29 5.04 -8.49
N VAL A 83 -8.01 3.95 -8.19
CA VAL A 83 -8.40 2.96 -9.21
C VAL A 83 -9.40 3.59 -10.17
N TRP A 84 -10.40 4.32 -9.67
CA TRP A 84 -11.37 5.04 -10.49
C TRP A 84 -10.73 6.09 -11.41
N GLU A 85 -9.83 6.93 -10.91
CA GLU A 85 -9.09 7.91 -11.74
C GLU A 85 -8.36 7.23 -12.91
N LYS A 86 -7.63 6.14 -12.63
CA LYS A 86 -6.93 5.38 -13.68
C LYS A 86 -7.88 4.70 -14.65
N MET A 87 -9.06 4.29 -14.19
CA MET A 87 -10.09 3.75 -15.07
C MET A 87 -10.58 4.80 -16.06
N GLN A 88 -10.69 6.08 -15.65
CA GLN A 88 -11.13 7.14 -16.55
C GLN A 88 -10.16 7.39 -17.72
N GLU A 89 -8.85 7.18 -17.53
CA GLU A 89 -7.87 7.31 -18.62
C GLU A 89 -8.00 6.22 -19.70
N ILE A 90 -8.61 5.07 -19.36
CA ILE A 90 -8.69 3.89 -20.23
C ILE A 90 -10.11 3.70 -20.79
N VAL A 91 -11.13 4.13 -20.05
CA VAL A 91 -12.54 3.94 -20.43
C VAL A 91 -12.97 5.07 -21.36
N GLN A 92 -13.25 4.72 -22.62
CA GLN A 92 -14.00 5.61 -23.51
C GLN A 92 -15.48 5.47 -23.23
N TYR A 93 -16.10 6.53 -22.70
CA TYR A 93 -17.54 6.59 -22.51
C TYR A 93 -18.21 6.91 -23.85
N SER A 94 -18.98 5.97 -24.38
CA SER A 94 -19.87 6.18 -25.52
C SER A 94 -21.31 6.04 -25.03
N PRO A 95 -22.10 7.13 -24.97
CA PRO A 95 -23.50 7.03 -24.58
C PRO A 95 -24.25 6.15 -25.58
N MET A 96 -24.93 5.13 -25.07
CA MET A 96 -25.79 4.23 -25.86
C MET A 96 -27.21 4.34 -25.35
N ILE A 97 -28.16 4.39 -26.28
CA ILE A 97 -29.59 4.32 -26.00
C ILE A 97 -30.12 2.99 -26.51
N LEU A 98 -31.06 2.39 -25.81
CA LEU A 98 -31.70 1.13 -26.21
C LEU A 98 -32.73 1.41 -27.31
N ASP A 99 -32.76 0.56 -28.34
CA ASP A 99 -33.73 0.65 -29.42
C ASP A 99 -35.03 -0.11 -29.07
N PRO A 100 -36.17 0.59 -28.89
CA PRO A 100 -37.46 -0.02 -28.56
C PRO A 100 -38.00 -0.98 -29.65
N ASN A 101 -37.57 -0.83 -30.90
CA ASN A 101 -38.02 -1.70 -31.99
C ASN A 101 -37.42 -3.10 -31.87
N THR A 102 -36.20 -3.18 -31.35
CA THR A 102 -35.47 -4.44 -31.17
C THR A 102 -35.84 -5.18 -29.90
N GLY A 103 -36.30 -4.46 -28.87
CA GLY A 103 -36.53 -5.03 -27.53
C GLY A 103 -37.59 -6.12 -27.46
N HIS A 104 -37.30 -7.18 -26.73
CA HIS A 104 -38.26 -8.25 -26.46
C HIS A 104 -39.51 -7.74 -25.73
N PRO A 105 -40.74 -8.20 -26.06
CA PRO A 105 -41.97 -7.73 -25.42
C PRO A 105 -42.03 -7.92 -23.90
N GLY A 106 -41.24 -8.84 -23.35
CA GLY A 106 -41.10 -9.07 -21.90
C GLY A 106 -40.19 -8.06 -21.16
N LEU A 107 -39.56 -7.13 -21.90
CA LEU A 107 -38.68 -6.10 -21.37
C LEU A 107 -39.37 -4.74 -21.33
N LEU A 108 -39.25 -4.06 -20.19
CA LEU A 108 -39.62 -2.67 -20.03
C LEU A 108 -38.38 -1.80 -20.13
N LEU A 109 -38.38 -0.84 -21.06
CA LEU A 109 -37.33 0.17 -21.20
C LEU A 109 -37.67 1.39 -20.33
N SER A 110 -36.67 2.06 -19.79
CA SER A 110 -36.85 3.36 -19.12
C SER A 110 -37.16 4.47 -20.12
N ASP A 111 -37.76 5.56 -19.66
CA ASP A 111 -38.13 6.70 -20.51
C ASP A 111 -36.92 7.34 -21.22
N ASP A 112 -35.75 7.29 -20.58
CA ASP A 112 -34.48 7.78 -21.12
C ASP A 112 -33.75 6.74 -22.01
N LEU A 113 -34.35 5.55 -22.18
CA LEU A 113 -33.83 4.42 -22.95
C LEU A 113 -32.43 3.95 -22.51
N THR A 114 -31.97 4.28 -21.31
CA THR A 114 -30.63 3.86 -20.84
C THR A 114 -30.65 2.56 -20.04
N SER A 115 -31.83 2.11 -19.63
CA SER A 115 -32.00 0.91 -18.79
C SER A 115 -33.17 0.05 -19.26
N MET A 116 -33.09 -1.24 -18.95
CA MET A 116 -34.18 -2.20 -19.17
C MET A 116 -34.43 -3.06 -17.93
N ARG A 117 -35.66 -3.55 -17.79
CA ARG A 117 -36.06 -4.48 -16.74
C ARG A 117 -36.94 -5.57 -17.31
N CYS A 118 -36.67 -6.83 -16.97
CA CYS A 118 -37.59 -7.93 -17.24
C CYS A 118 -38.83 -7.82 -16.34
N ILE A 119 -40.01 -7.76 -16.94
CA ILE A 119 -41.28 -7.64 -16.20
C ILE A 119 -42.08 -8.96 -16.17
N GLY A 120 -41.59 -10.02 -16.82
CA GLY A 120 -42.20 -11.36 -16.79
C GLY A 120 -43.58 -11.46 -17.45
N VAL A 121 -44.05 -10.38 -18.07
CA VAL A 121 -45.31 -10.32 -18.81
C VAL A 121 -45.04 -9.81 -20.22
N THR A 122 -45.65 -10.44 -21.22
CA THR A 122 -45.52 -10.06 -22.63
C THR A 122 -46.37 -8.82 -22.89
N GLN A 123 -45.72 -7.69 -23.19
CA GLN A 123 -46.41 -6.47 -23.59
C GLN A 123 -46.95 -6.61 -25.01
N LYS A 124 -48.06 -5.92 -25.29
CA LYS A 124 -48.56 -5.78 -26.66
C LYS A 124 -47.79 -4.67 -27.36
N LEU A 125 -46.75 -5.04 -28.09
CA LEU A 125 -45.96 -4.15 -28.93
C LEU A 125 -46.28 -4.38 -30.41
N PRO A 126 -46.07 -3.37 -31.28
CA PRO A 126 -46.16 -3.57 -32.72
C PRO A 126 -45.16 -4.62 -33.18
N ASP A 127 -45.65 -5.55 -33.98
CA ASP A 127 -44.84 -6.57 -34.63
C ASP A 127 -43.95 -5.91 -35.70
N ASN A 128 -42.67 -6.27 -35.69
CA ASN A 128 -41.69 -5.78 -36.65
C ASN A 128 -40.52 -6.78 -36.75
N PRO A 129 -39.87 -6.91 -37.92
CA PRO A 129 -38.86 -7.94 -38.15
C PRO A 129 -37.56 -7.76 -37.34
N GLU A 130 -37.33 -6.59 -36.75
CA GLU A 130 -36.14 -6.31 -35.95
C GLU A 130 -36.32 -6.73 -34.47
N ARG A 131 -37.54 -7.10 -34.07
CA ARG A 131 -37.88 -7.45 -32.69
C ARG A 131 -37.36 -8.84 -32.31
N PHE A 132 -36.73 -8.93 -31.14
CA PHE A 132 -36.41 -10.23 -30.55
C PHE A 132 -37.67 -10.83 -29.91
N ASP A 133 -38.15 -11.95 -30.44
CA ASP A 133 -39.33 -12.65 -29.87
C ASP A 133 -38.98 -13.84 -28.98
N LYS A 134 -37.74 -14.35 -29.07
CA LYS A 134 -37.30 -15.58 -28.40
C LYS A 134 -36.28 -15.35 -27.29
N SER A 135 -35.70 -14.16 -27.22
CA SER A 135 -34.59 -13.84 -26.33
C SER A 135 -34.87 -12.50 -25.67
N ASP A 136 -34.71 -12.44 -24.34
CA ASP A 136 -34.85 -11.21 -23.54
C ASP A 136 -33.68 -10.25 -23.79
N LEU A 137 -33.60 -9.72 -25.01
CA LEU A 137 -32.56 -8.80 -25.49
C LEU A 137 -33.16 -7.54 -26.08
N ALA A 138 -32.36 -6.47 -26.10
CA ALA A 138 -32.58 -5.27 -26.89
C ALA A 138 -31.20 -4.78 -27.37
N LEU A 139 -31.14 -4.19 -28.56
CA LEU A 139 -29.91 -3.60 -29.08
C LEU A 139 -29.74 -2.17 -28.58
N GLY A 140 -28.49 -1.79 -28.34
CA GLY A 140 -28.12 -0.39 -28.15
C GLY A 140 -27.83 0.26 -29.51
N SER A 141 -28.38 1.44 -29.73
CA SER A 141 -27.96 2.36 -30.78
C SER A 141 -26.93 3.31 -30.20
N GLY A 142 -25.72 3.28 -30.78
CA GLY A 142 -24.69 4.28 -30.47
C GLY A 142 -25.06 5.61 -31.10
N GLN A 143 -24.92 6.70 -30.36
CA GLN A 143 -24.99 8.03 -30.94
C GLN A 143 -23.69 8.24 -31.72
N GLY A 144 -23.71 7.97 -33.03
CA GLY A 144 -22.54 8.16 -33.89
C GLY A 144 -22.07 9.62 -33.83
N HIS A 145 -20.78 9.82 -33.61
CA HIS A 145 -20.10 11.08 -33.92
C HIS A 145 -19.83 11.18 -35.43
#